data_AF-A0A447TC63-F1
#
_entry.id   AF-A0A447TC63-F1
#
_cell.length_a   1.000
_cell.length_b   1.000
_cell.length_c   1.000
_cell.angle_alpha   90.00
_cell.angle_beta   90.00
_cell.angle_gamma   90.00
#
_symmetry.space_group_name_H-M   'P 1'
#
loop_
_entity.id
_entity.type
_entity.pdbx_description
1 polymer ?
#
loop_
_entity_poly.entity_id
_entity_poly.type
_entity_poly.pdbx_seq_one_letter_code
_entity_poly.pdbx_strand_id
1 'polypeptide(L)'
;MLADRFASWFVGFLLLAAAGSYIGWHFIDPGRALWIMVAVLVISCPCALSLATPAALTAASGRLASLGVLTTRGHALETLAKADDAVFDKTGTLTHGQMRLLETRGPLDAHRALAVAAALEQGSEHPLAQAILAAAPADRPQADGLINHPGGGVAGGVDGREWRLAPPPSSPPGWAAKWTRTPAGSRTAPRYCWRTPAACRPASPSATPAATTRRR
;
A
#
# COMPACT_ATOMS: atom_id res chain seq x y z
N MET A 1 -14.49 18.99 14.41
CA MET A 1 -13.56 19.93 15.09
C MET A 1 -13.69 21.40 14.65
N LEU A 2 -13.77 21.76 13.36
CA LEU A 2 -14.09 23.17 13.01
C LEU A 2 -15.50 23.54 13.47
N ALA A 3 -16.49 22.68 13.22
CA ALA A 3 -17.87 22.87 13.65
C ALA A 3 -18.01 23.01 15.18
N ASP A 4 -17.32 22.16 15.96
CA ASP A 4 -17.35 22.21 17.43
C ASP A 4 -16.79 23.53 17.99
N ARG A 5 -15.75 24.07 17.34
CA ARG A 5 -15.14 25.35 17.74
C ARG A 5 -16.03 26.55 17.41
N PHE A 6 -16.76 26.50 16.30
CA PHE A 6 -17.77 27.51 15.98
C PHE A 6 -18.96 27.45 16.94
N ALA A 7 -19.42 26.23 17.27
CA ALA A 7 -20.51 26.04 18.21
C ALA A 7 -20.17 26.59 19.60
N SER A 8 -18.97 26.32 20.13
CA SER A 8 -18.57 26.81 21.45
C SER A 8 -18.45 28.35 21.50
N TRP A 9 -17.90 28.96 20.46
CA TRP A 9 -17.81 30.43 20.37
C TRP A 9 -19.20 31.09 20.27
N PHE A 10 -20.08 30.51 19.45
CA PHE A 10 -21.46 30.98 19.30
C PHE A 10 -22.24 30.90 20.62
N VAL A 11 -22.17 29.76 21.32
CA VAL A 11 -22.80 29.59 22.64
C VAL A 11 -22.26 30.60 23.65
N GLY A 12 -20.95 30.86 23.65
CA GLY A 12 -20.33 31.88 24.51
C GLY A 12 -20.90 33.28 24.25
N PHE A 13 -20.99 33.69 22.98
CA PHE A 13 -21.57 34.98 22.60
C PHE A 13 -23.05 35.09 23.02
N LEU A 14 -23.81 34.00 22.86
CA LEU A 14 -25.21 33.91 23.26
C LEU A 14 -25.43 34.13 24.76
N LEU A 15 -24.59 33.48 25.58
CA LEU A 15 -24.63 33.63 27.04
C LEU A 15 -24.25 35.05 27.46
N LEU A 16 -23.28 35.68 26.79
CA LEU A 16 -22.90 37.07 27.04
C LEU A 16 -24.03 38.03 26.66
N ALA A 17 -24.66 37.84 25.51
CA ALA A 17 -25.80 38.65 25.07
C ALA A 17 -26.99 38.51 26.04
N ALA A 18 -27.27 37.29 26.50
CA ALA A 18 -28.30 37.03 27.49
C ALA A 18 -27.99 37.72 28.83
N ALA A 19 -26.77 37.57 29.36
CA ALA A 19 -26.34 38.24 30.58
C ALA A 19 -26.40 39.76 30.45
N GLY A 20 -25.95 40.31 29.32
CA GLY A 20 -26.03 41.74 29.03
C GLY A 20 -27.47 42.25 28.98
N SER A 21 -28.37 41.50 28.35
CA SER A 21 -29.80 41.83 28.31
C SER A 21 -30.43 41.84 29.69
N TYR A 22 -30.07 40.88 30.55
CA TYR A 22 -30.53 40.80 31.93
C TYR A 22 -30.02 41.99 32.75
N ILE A 23 -28.71 42.25 32.72
CA ILE A 23 -28.09 43.35 33.47
C ILE A 23 -28.67 44.71 33.05
N GLY A 24 -28.80 44.96 31.75
CA GLY A 24 -29.36 46.20 31.22
C GLY A 24 -30.80 46.45 31.69
N TRP A 25 -31.66 45.42 31.63
CA TRP A 25 -33.03 45.53 32.09
C TRP A 25 -33.20 45.53 33.61
N HIS A 26 -32.25 44.95 34.35
CA HIS A 26 -32.29 44.95 35.82
C HIS A 26 -32.20 46.37 36.39
N PHE A 27 -31.45 47.26 35.75
CA PHE A 27 -31.33 48.67 36.16
C PHE A 27 -32.51 49.55 35.74
N ILE A 28 -33.35 49.11 34.80
CA ILE A 28 -34.47 49.90 34.25
C ILE A 28 -35.81 49.42 34.80
N ASP A 29 -36.11 48.12 34.67
CA ASP A 29 -37.32 47.47 35.16
C ASP A 29 -37.04 45.99 35.51
N PRO A 30 -36.73 45.69 36.80
CA PRO A 30 -36.34 44.35 37.21
C PRO A 30 -37.44 43.30 37.03
N GLY A 31 -38.71 43.70 36.91
CA GLY A 31 -39.82 42.78 36.67
C GLY A 31 -39.79 42.14 35.27
N ARG A 32 -39.15 42.78 34.29
CA ARG A 32 -39.09 42.32 32.89
C ARG A 32 -37.77 41.65 32.51
N ALA A 33 -36.71 41.88 33.28
CA ALA A 33 -35.35 41.43 32.96
C ALA A 33 -35.25 39.92 32.70
N LEU A 34 -35.93 39.11 33.53
CA LEU A 34 -35.91 37.64 33.40
C LEU A 34 -36.66 37.17 32.15
N TRP A 35 -37.82 37.74 31.86
CA TRP A 35 -38.61 37.40 30.66
C TRP A 35 -37.86 37.73 29.37
N ILE A 36 -37.18 38.87 29.34
CA ILE A 36 -36.40 39.32 28.18
C ILE A 36 -35.17 38.43 27.97
N MET A 37 -34.46 38.07 29.04
CA MET A 37 -33.35 37.12 28.98
C MET A 37 -33.82 35.77 28.41
N VAL A 38 -34.91 35.20 28.93
CA VAL A 38 -35.45 33.92 28.45
C VAL A 38 -35.87 34.01 26.98
N ALA A 39 -36.50 35.11 26.57
CA ALA A 39 -36.88 35.33 25.17
C ALA A 39 -35.66 35.31 24.23
N VAL A 40 -34.54 35.93 24.64
CA VAL A 40 -33.27 35.92 23.90
C VAL A 40 -32.67 34.51 23.81
N LEU A 41 -32.75 33.71 24.87
CA LEU A 41 -32.28 32.31 24.82
C LEU A 41 -33.13 31.46 23.88
N VAL A 42 -34.45 31.59 23.97
CA VAL A 42 -35.40 30.75 23.20
C VAL A 42 -35.35 31.06 21.71
N ILE A 43 -35.31 32.34 21.33
CA ILE A 43 -35.27 32.75 19.91
C ILE A 43 -33.96 32.31 19.23
N SER A 44 -32.90 32.08 20.01
CA SER A 44 -31.57 31.79 19.49
C SER A 44 -31.29 30.31 19.25
N CYS A 45 -32.32 29.45 19.30
CA CYS A 45 -32.15 28.01 19.09
C CYS A 45 -31.50 27.73 17.72
N PRO A 46 -30.28 27.15 17.67
CA PRO A 46 -29.49 27.04 16.44
C PRO A 46 -29.88 25.81 15.59
N CYS A 47 -31.17 25.55 15.41
CA CYS A 47 -31.68 24.33 14.73
C CYS A 47 -31.11 24.15 13.32
N ALA A 48 -30.97 25.26 12.57
CA ALA A 48 -30.39 25.24 11.22
C ALA A 48 -28.90 24.86 11.22
N LEU A 49 -28.14 25.32 12.22
CA LEU A 49 -26.72 25.02 12.33
C LEU A 49 -26.49 23.54 12.63
N SER A 50 -27.31 22.94 13.51
CA SER A 50 -27.22 21.53 13.88
C SER A 50 -27.48 20.57 12.71
N LEU A 51 -28.33 20.96 11.75
CA LEU A 51 -28.65 20.13 10.59
C LEU A 51 -27.77 20.38 9.36
N ALA A 52 -27.07 21.51 9.30
CA ALA A 52 -26.26 21.88 8.13
C ALA A 52 -25.15 20.85 7.83
N THR A 53 -24.37 20.45 8.84
CA THR A 53 -23.25 19.50 8.70
C THR A 53 -23.70 18.11 8.22
N PRO A 54 -24.66 17.41 8.88
CA PRO A 54 -25.09 16.09 8.42
C PRO A 54 -25.76 16.13 7.05
N ALA A 55 -26.50 17.20 6.71
CA ALA A 55 -27.10 17.35 5.39
C ALA A 55 -26.03 17.50 4.30
N ALA A 56 -25.03 18.37 4.51
CA ALA A 56 -23.93 18.57 3.58
C ALA A 56 -23.11 17.28 3.37
N LEU A 57 -22.81 16.57 4.47
CA LEU A 57 -22.04 15.33 4.43
C LEU A 57 -22.80 14.20 3.69
N THR A 58 -24.11 14.11 3.90
CA THR A 58 -24.96 13.12 3.22
C THR A 58 -25.03 13.41 1.72
N ALA A 59 -25.23 14.68 1.33
CA ALA A 59 -25.23 15.08 -0.07
C ALA A 59 -23.87 14.81 -0.75
N ALA A 60 -22.76 15.13 -0.08
CA ALA A 60 -21.42 14.87 -0.58
C ALA A 60 -21.15 13.37 -0.75
N SER A 61 -21.53 12.55 0.23
CA SER A 61 -21.39 11.10 0.18
C SER A 61 -22.17 10.49 -0.97
N GLY A 62 -23.43 10.93 -1.18
CA GLY A 62 -24.26 10.48 -2.30
C GLY A 62 -23.63 10.84 -3.66
N ARG A 63 -23.06 12.05 -3.78
CA ARG A 63 -22.37 12.46 -5.01
C ARG A 63 -21.11 11.61 -5.27
N LEU A 64 -20.32 11.33 -4.26
CA LEU A 64 -19.10 10.51 -4.41
C LEU A 64 -19.43 9.05 -4.74
N ALA A 65 -20.48 8.49 -4.16
CA ALA A 65 -20.96 7.16 -4.52
C ALA A 65 -21.35 7.09 -6.01
N SER A 66 -21.97 8.14 -6.55
CA SER A 66 -22.27 8.22 -8.00
C SER A 66 -21.02 8.28 -8.89
N LEU A 67 -19.86 8.63 -8.33
CA LEU A 67 -18.55 8.64 -8.99
C LEU A 67 -17.74 7.37 -8.72
N GLY A 68 -18.33 6.36 -8.04
CA GLY A 68 -17.63 5.12 -7.67
C GLY A 68 -16.72 5.24 -6.45
N VAL A 69 -16.79 6.35 -5.70
CA VAL A 69 -16.01 6.57 -4.48
C VAL A 69 -16.89 6.32 -3.26
N LEU A 70 -16.60 5.24 -2.54
CA LEU A 70 -17.36 4.84 -1.35
C LEU A 70 -16.69 5.34 -0.08
N THR A 71 -17.39 6.21 0.65
CA THR A 71 -16.93 6.76 1.92
C THR A 71 -17.51 5.95 3.07
N THR A 72 -16.65 5.24 3.81
CA THR A 72 -17.09 4.33 4.89
C THR A 72 -17.45 5.05 6.19
N ARG A 73 -16.93 6.27 6.41
CA ARG A 73 -17.11 7.02 7.66
C ARG A 73 -17.26 8.51 7.37
N GLY A 74 -18.08 9.20 8.17
CA GLY A 74 -18.32 10.64 7.99
C GLY A 74 -17.07 11.52 8.12
N HIS A 75 -16.17 11.18 9.03
CA HIS A 75 -14.90 11.91 9.19
C HIS A 75 -13.90 11.67 8.06
N ALA A 76 -14.08 10.63 7.23
CA ALA A 76 -13.18 10.37 6.12
C ALA A 76 -13.23 11.51 5.09
N LEU A 77 -14.40 12.12 4.88
CA LEU A 77 -14.57 13.25 3.99
C LEU A 77 -13.93 14.53 4.52
N GLU A 78 -14.05 14.77 5.82
CA GLU A 78 -13.38 15.92 6.45
C GLU A 78 -11.86 15.80 6.38
N THR A 79 -11.33 14.59 6.54
CA THR A 79 -9.89 14.33 6.42
C THR A 79 -9.43 14.42 4.97
N LEU A 80 -10.21 13.85 4.03
CA LEU A 80 -9.91 13.91 2.60
C LEU A 80 -9.87 15.35 2.09
N ALA A 81 -10.76 16.22 2.58
CA ALA A 81 -10.78 17.65 2.23
C ALA A 81 -9.52 18.42 2.68
N LYS A 82 -8.70 17.85 3.58
CA LYS A 82 -7.45 18.43 4.09
C LYS A 82 -6.21 17.69 3.60
N ALA A 83 -6.38 16.66 2.78
CA ALA A 83 -5.26 15.86 2.30
C ALA A 83 -4.59 16.57 1.12
N ASP A 84 -3.30 16.87 1.26
CA ASP A 84 -2.49 17.47 0.18
C ASP A 84 -1.67 16.41 -0.58
N ASP A 85 -1.37 15.28 0.08
CA ASP A 85 -0.56 14.20 -0.46
C ASP A 85 -1.37 12.92 -0.70
N ALA A 86 -1.11 12.27 -1.83
CA ALA A 86 -1.66 10.96 -2.16
C ALA A 86 -0.53 9.93 -2.29
N VAL A 87 -0.54 8.93 -1.43
CA VAL A 87 0.39 7.79 -1.50
C VAL A 87 -0.37 6.59 -2.07
N PHE A 88 0.05 6.15 -3.26
CA PHE A 88 -0.54 5.00 -3.92
C PHE A 88 0.28 3.74 -3.65
N ASP A 89 -0.40 2.65 -3.31
CA ASP A 89 0.24 1.34 -3.41
C ASP A 89 0.50 1.01 -4.89
N LYS A 90 1.59 0.33 -5.19
CA LYS A 90 1.89 -0.05 -6.58
C LYS A 90 1.08 -1.28 -6.97
N THR A 91 1.10 -2.30 -6.13
CA THR A 91 0.60 -3.64 -6.47
C THR A 91 -0.93 -3.65 -6.31
N GLY A 92 -1.67 -3.88 -7.40
CA GLY A 92 -3.14 -3.92 -7.35
C GLY A 92 -3.86 -2.57 -7.34
N THR A 93 -3.15 -1.44 -7.17
CA THR A 93 -3.71 -0.09 -7.35
C THR A 93 -3.20 0.56 -8.65
N LEU A 94 -1.90 0.83 -8.77
CA LEU A 94 -1.32 1.36 -10.01
C LEU A 94 -1.09 0.29 -11.09
N THR A 95 -1.12 -0.98 -10.69
CA THR A 95 -0.86 -2.13 -11.55
C THR A 95 -2.01 -3.12 -11.46
N HIS A 96 -2.26 -3.86 -12.54
CA HIS A 96 -3.31 -4.88 -12.58
C HIS A 96 -3.03 -6.12 -11.71
N GLY A 97 -1.92 -6.17 -10.97
CA GLY A 97 -1.52 -7.34 -10.18
C GLY A 97 -1.13 -8.57 -11.00
N GLN A 98 -1.16 -8.49 -12.33
CA GLN A 98 -0.81 -9.57 -13.24
C GLN A 98 0.62 -9.39 -13.75
N MET A 99 1.47 -10.39 -13.51
CA MET A 99 2.82 -10.41 -14.07
C MET A 99 2.78 -10.90 -15.51
N ARG A 100 3.58 -10.29 -16.38
CA ARG A 100 3.72 -10.69 -17.77
C ARG A 100 5.19 -10.86 -18.12
N LEU A 101 5.53 -11.97 -18.77
CA LEU A 101 6.86 -12.15 -19.34
C LEU A 101 7.04 -11.16 -20.50
N LEU A 102 8.08 -10.33 -20.43
CA LEU A 102 8.37 -9.32 -21.46
C LEU A 102 9.45 -9.79 -22.43
N GLU A 103 10.45 -10.52 -21.94
CA GLU A 103 11.59 -10.91 -22.75
C GLU A 103 12.28 -12.14 -22.14
N THR A 104 12.77 -13.01 -23.01
CA THR A 104 13.68 -14.11 -22.68
C THR A 104 15.05 -13.80 -23.24
N ARG A 105 16.10 -13.90 -22.40
CA ARG A 105 17.48 -13.65 -22.81
C ARG A 105 18.37 -14.80 -22.37
N GLY A 106 19.21 -15.28 -23.27
CA GLY A 106 20.18 -16.32 -22.96
C GLY A 106 20.76 -16.99 -24.21
N PRO A 107 21.71 -17.90 -24.02
CA PRO A 107 22.28 -18.70 -25.11
C PRO A 107 21.34 -19.81 -25.58
N LEU A 108 20.32 -20.14 -24.80
CA LEU A 108 19.29 -21.11 -25.17
C LEU A 108 18.22 -20.43 -26.03
N ASP A 109 17.69 -21.15 -27.00
CA ASP A 109 16.53 -20.71 -27.77
C ASP A 109 15.38 -20.28 -26.84
N ALA A 110 14.73 -19.16 -27.17
CA ALA A 110 13.71 -18.53 -26.34
C ALA A 110 12.52 -19.46 -26.09
N HIS A 111 12.07 -20.19 -27.12
CA HIS A 111 10.93 -21.10 -27.04
C HIS A 111 11.27 -22.31 -26.16
N ARG A 112 12.46 -22.88 -26.35
CA ARG A 112 12.92 -24.00 -25.53
C ARG A 112 13.15 -23.61 -24.07
N ALA A 113 13.75 -22.45 -23.82
CA ALA A 113 13.95 -21.92 -22.47
C ALA A 113 12.61 -21.75 -21.74
N LEU A 114 11.61 -21.23 -22.44
CA LEU A 114 10.28 -21.01 -21.89
C LEU A 114 9.54 -22.33 -21.61
N ALA A 115 9.62 -23.31 -22.51
CA ALA A 115 9.02 -24.62 -22.33
C ALA A 115 9.60 -25.35 -21.11
N VAL A 116 10.93 -25.31 -20.92
CA VAL A 116 11.60 -25.88 -19.75
C VAL A 116 11.22 -25.12 -18.47
N ALA A 117 11.21 -23.78 -18.51
CA ALA A 117 10.82 -22.96 -17.36
C ALA A 117 9.37 -23.25 -16.92
N ALA A 118 8.47 -23.39 -17.88
CA ALA A 118 7.09 -23.75 -17.64
C ALA A 118 6.95 -25.16 -17.07
N ALA A 119 7.71 -26.14 -17.58
CA ALA A 119 7.75 -27.50 -17.04
C ALA A 119 8.17 -27.52 -15.57
N LEU A 120 9.16 -26.70 -15.19
CA LEU A 120 9.59 -26.60 -13.79
C LEU A 120 8.57 -25.91 -12.88
N GLU A 121 7.76 -24.99 -13.42
CA GLU A 121 6.83 -24.15 -12.65
C GLU A 121 5.37 -24.66 -12.66
N GLN A 122 5.08 -25.82 -13.24
CA GLN A 122 3.70 -26.32 -13.37
C GLN A 122 2.95 -26.47 -12.04
N GLY A 123 3.68 -26.74 -10.94
CA GLY A 123 3.10 -26.91 -9.60
C GLY A 123 3.16 -25.66 -8.71
N SER A 124 3.53 -24.50 -9.24
CA SER A 124 3.81 -23.30 -8.46
C SER A 124 2.68 -22.28 -8.56
N GLU A 125 2.17 -21.84 -7.40
CA GLU A 125 1.11 -20.81 -7.34
C GLU A 125 1.66 -19.38 -7.45
N HIS A 126 2.99 -19.22 -7.51
CA HIS A 126 3.64 -17.92 -7.47
C HIS A 126 3.27 -17.07 -8.71
N PRO A 127 2.99 -15.75 -8.58
CA PRO A 127 2.61 -14.91 -9.74
C PRO A 127 3.61 -14.92 -10.90
N LEU A 128 4.90 -15.12 -10.62
CA LEU A 128 5.94 -15.33 -11.64
C LEU A 128 5.75 -16.64 -12.42
N ALA A 129 5.42 -17.73 -11.73
CA ALA A 129 5.16 -19.03 -12.33
C ALA A 129 3.98 -18.93 -13.30
N GLN A 130 2.90 -18.30 -12.85
CA GLN A 130 1.72 -18.04 -13.68
C GLN A 130 2.08 -17.22 -14.93
N ALA A 131 2.93 -16.20 -14.81
CA ALA A 131 3.38 -15.41 -15.96
C ALA A 131 4.22 -16.22 -16.96
N ILE A 132 5.05 -17.16 -16.48
CA ILE A 132 5.83 -18.07 -17.32
C ILE A 132 4.90 -19.08 -18.02
N LEU A 133 4.01 -19.72 -17.26
CA LEU A 133 3.03 -20.69 -17.77
C LEU A 133 2.08 -20.07 -18.80
N ALA A 134 1.70 -18.80 -18.62
CA ALA A 134 0.85 -18.07 -19.55
C ALA A 134 1.57 -17.69 -20.85
N ALA A 135 2.88 -17.43 -20.79
CA ALA A 135 3.67 -17.13 -21.98
C ALA A 135 4.12 -18.40 -22.73
N ALA A 136 4.17 -19.53 -22.05
CA ALA A 136 4.72 -20.78 -22.55
C ALA A 136 3.87 -21.45 -23.64
N PRO A 137 4.51 -22.17 -24.59
CA PRO A 137 3.80 -22.98 -25.57
C PRO A 137 2.90 -24.02 -24.90
N ALA A 138 1.88 -24.47 -25.64
CA ALA A 138 0.98 -25.53 -25.18
C ALA A 138 1.70 -26.87 -25.04
N ASP A 139 2.61 -27.17 -25.97
CA ASP A 139 3.48 -28.34 -25.89
C ASP A 139 4.63 -28.07 -24.92
N ARG A 140 4.67 -28.83 -23.83
CA ARG A 140 5.62 -28.65 -22.74
C ARG A 140 6.19 -30.01 -22.36
N PRO A 141 7.51 -30.13 -22.20
CA PRO A 141 8.09 -31.37 -21.74
C PRO A 141 7.65 -31.65 -20.29
N GLN A 142 7.61 -32.93 -19.92
CA GLN A 142 7.35 -33.34 -18.55
C GLN A 142 8.59 -33.09 -17.70
N ALA A 143 8.39 -32.56 -16.50
CA ALA A 143 9.45 -32.42 -15.51
C ALA A 143 9.33 -33.52 -14.45
N ASP A 144 10.47 -34.12 -14.11
CA ASP A 144 10.58 -35.18 -13.10
C ASP A 144 11.41 -34.69 -11.90
N GLY A 145 11.10 -35.22 -10.72
CA GLY A 145 11.89 -34.95 -9.50
C GLY A 145 11.94 -33.47 -9.11
N LEU A 146 10.82 -32.74 -9.24
CA LEU A 146 10.76 -31.32 -8.90
C LEU A 146 11.01 -31.08 -7.41
N ILE A 147 11.96 -30.18 -7.11
CA ILE A 147 12.31 -29.74 -5.75
C ILE A 147 12.18 -28.23 -5.70
N ASN A 148 11.28 -27.74 -4.85
CA ASN A 148 11.15 -26.32 -4.56
C ASN A 148 12.09 -25.94 -3.39
N HIS A 149 12.97 -24.97 -3.62
CA HIS A 149 13.81 -24.39 -2.59
C HIS A 149 13.24 -23.03 -2.17
N PRO A 150 12.69 -22.90 -0.96
CA PRO A 150 12.17 -21.62 -0.46
C PRO A 150 13.20 -20.50 -0.57
N GLY A 151 12.85 -19.42 -1.27
CA GLY A 151 13.75 -18.28 -1.53
C GLY A 151 14.88 -18.55 -2.54
N GLY A 152 14.99 -19.78 -3.07
CA GLY A 152 16.04 -20.24 -3.98
C GLY A 152 15.56 -20.74 -5.34
N GLY A 153 14.25 -20.80 -5.58
CA GLY A 153 13.66 -21.23 -6.85
C GLY A 153 13.41 -22.74 -6.93
N VAL A 154 13.17 -23.26 -8.14
CA VAL A 154 12.79 -24.67 -8.38
C VAL A 154 13.86 -25.38 -9.21
N ALA A 155 14.09 -26.67 -8.92
CA ALA A 155 14.97 -27.55 -9.69
C ALA A 155 14.23 -28.83 -10.09
N GLY A 156 14.64 -29.46 -11.19
CA GLY A 156 14.06 -30.71 -11.66
C GLY A 156 14.69 -31.21 -12.97
N GLY A 157 14.38 -32.45 -13.34
CA GLY A 157 14.82 -33.07 -14.58
C GLY A 157 13.86 -32.80 -15.73
N VAL A 158 14.37 -32.41 -16.90
CA VAL A 158 13.61 -32.27 -18.16
C VAL A 158 14.48 -32.79 -19.31
N ASP A 159 13.94 -33.66 -20.16
CA ASP A 159 14.68 -34.33 -21.26
C ASP A 159 15.98 -35.04 -20.78
N GLY A 160 15.95 -35.65 -19.59
CA GLY A 160 17.14 -36.29 -19.00
C GLY A 160 18.26 -35.33 -18.58
N ARG A 161 18.00 -34.02 -18.53
CA ARG A 161 18.92 -33.00 -18.03
C ARG A 161 18.36 -32.33 -16.78
N GLU A 162 19.23 -32.03 -15.82
CA GLU A 162 18.85 -31.30 -14.62
C GLU A 162 18.84 -29.79 -14.89
N TRP A 163 17.73 -29.14 -14.55
CA TRP A 163 17.49 -27.72 -14.72
C TRP A 163 17.15 -27.06 -13.40
N ARG A 164 17.47 -25.76 -13.27
CA ARG A 164 17.11 -24.93 -12.13
C ARG A 164 16.65 -23.56 -12.58
N LEU A 165 15.48 -23.14 -12.13
CA LEU A 165 14.95 -21.79 -12.27
C LEU A 165 15.11 -21.06 -10.94
N ALA A 166 15.98 -20.06 -10.89
CA ALA A 166 16.28 -19.31 -9.68
C ALA A 166 16.57 -17.83 -9.97
N PRO A 167 16.42 -16.94 -8.96
CA PRO A 167 16.92 -15.57 -9.03
C PRO A 167 18.40 -15.55 -9.42
N PRO A 168 18.89 -14.45 -10.03
CA PRO A 168 20.30 -14.35 -10.40
C PRO A 168 21.18 -14.41 -9.16
N PRO A 169 22.43 -14.89 -9.28
CA PRO A 169 23.36 -14.99 -8.16
C PRO A 169 23.73 -13.62 -7.53
N SER A 170 23.43 -12.51 -8.20
CA SER A 170 23.60 -11.15 -7.67
C SER A 170 22.36 -10.60 -6.95
N SER A 171 21.24 -11.34 -6.92
CA SER A 171 20.10 -10.99 -6.08
C SER A 171 20.38 -11.46 -4.66
N PRO A 172 20.37 -10.56 -3.65
CA PRO A 172 20.53 -10.98 -2.27
C PRO A 172 19.44 -12.00 -1.90
N PRO A 173 19.73 -13.02 -1.06
CA PRO A 173 18.72 -13.97 -0.60
C PRO A 173 17.52 -13.23 0.01
N GLY A 174 16.33 -13.74 -0.29
CA GLY A 174 15.01 -13.08 -0.33
C GLY A 174 14.42 -12.43 0.93
N TRP A 175 15.23 -11.91 1.85
CA TRP A 175 14.79 -11.01 2.92
C TRP A 175 15.81 -9.89 3.26
N ALA A 176 17.01 -9.92 2.67
CA ALA A 176 18.09 -8.99 3.01
C ALA A 176 18.06 -7.64 2.25
N ALA A 177 17.10 -7.43 1.34
CA ALA A 177 16.75 -6.09 0.89
C ALA A 177 15.96 -5.37 2.00
N LYS A 178 16.62 -5.10 3.14
CA LYS A 178 16.20 -4.04 4.05
C LYS A 178 15.96 -2.81 3.18
N TRP A 179 14.76 -2.26 3.29
CA TRP A 179 14.33 -1.02 2.65
C TRP A 179 15.30 0.12 3.00
N THR A 180 16.41 0.21 2.28
CA THR A 180 17.24 1.41 2.23
C THR A 180 16.70 2.25 1.10
N ARG A 181 16.30 3.48 1.47
CA ARG A 181 15.73 4.49 0.59
C ARG A 181 16.62 4.66 -0.65
N THR A 182 16.27 4.00 -1.74
CA THR A 182 16.96 4.16 -3.01
C THR A 182 16.47 5.47 -3.64
N PRO A 183 17.33 6.36 -4.15
CA PRO A 183 16.88 7.54 -4.87
C PRO A 183 16.05 7.09 -6.08
N ALA A 184 14.89 7.73 -6.28
CA ALA A 184 14.00 7.47 -7.39
C ALA A 184 14.77 7.60 -8.72
N GLY A 185 14.99 6.49 -9.44
CA GLY A 185 15.62 6.57 -10.77
C GLY A 185 16.07 5.27 -11.45
N SER A 186 16.33 4.18 -10.73
CA SER A 186 16.87 2.96 -11.38
C SER A 186 15.79 1.91 -11.65
N ARG A 187 15.42 1.77 -12.94
CA ARG A 187 14.67 0.63 -13.46
C ARG A 187 15.58 -0.61 -13.50
N THR A 188 15.47 -1.50 -12.53
CA THR A 188 16.07 -2.85 -12.62
C THR A 188 14.98 -3.90 -12.52
N ALA A 189 14.65 -4.51 -13.66
CA ALA A 189 13.84 -5.72 -13.71
C ALA A 189 14.63 -6.91 -13.12
N PRO A 190 13.97 -7.86 -12.43
CA PRO A 190 14.65 -9.08 -11.97
C PRO A 190 15.09 -9.92 -13.17
N ARG A 191 16.37 -10.34 -13.18
CA ARG A 191 17.00 -11.12 -14.26
C ARG A 191 17.21 -12.56 -13.81
N TYR A 192 16.45 -13.55 -14.26
CA TYR A 192 16.68 -14.95 -13.84
C TYR A 192 17.88 -15.56 -14.59
N CYS A 193 18.73 -16.32 -13.89
CA CYS A 193 19.97 -16.88 -14.44
C CYS A 193 19.90 -18.41 -14.44
N TRP A 194 20.21 -19.02 -15.59
CA TRP A 194 20.17 -20.46 -15.82
C TRP A 194 21.59 -21.01 -15.92
N ARG A 195 22.02 -21.89 -15.02
CA ARG A 195 23.32 -22.57 -15.12
C ARG A 195 23.27 -23.97 -14.50
N THR A 196 24.03 -24.89 -15.09
CA THR A 196 24.17 -26.29 -14.64
C THR A 196 24.83 -26.40 -13.26
N PRO A 197 24.60 -27.49 -12.49
CA PRO A 197 25.05 -27.63 -11.10
C PRO A 197 26.56 -27.44 -10.89
N ALA A 198 27.38 -27.85 -11.87
CA ALA A 198 28.84 -27.78 -11.79
C ALA A 198 29.38 -26.33 -11.69
N ALA A 199 28.66 -25.35 -12.21
CA ALA A 199 29.08 -23.93 -12.20
C ALA A 199 28.55 -23.15 -10.98
N CYS A 200 27.78 -23.79 -10.10
CA CYS A 200 27.16 -23.20 -8.91
C CYS A 200 27.83 -23.64 -7.59
N ARG A 201 29.07 -24.17 -7.63
CA ARG A 201 29.80 -24.43 -6.38
C ARG A 201 30.25 -23.10 -5.75
N PRO A 202 29.94 -22.83 -4.47
CA PRO A 202 30.59 -21.74 -3.75
C PRO A 202 32.10 -22.03 -3.69
N ALA A 203 32.92 -21.00 -3.92
CA ALA A 203 34.36 -21.10 -3.72
C ALA A 203 34.62 -21.59 -2.28
N SER A 204 35.35 -22.70 -2.12
CA SER A 204 35.74 -23.20 -0.80
C SER A 204 36.61 -22.15 -0.10
N PRO A 205 36.44 -21.91 1.21
CA PRO A 205 37.34 -21.05 1.96
C PRO A 205 38.66 -21.80 2.19
N SER A 206 39.63 -21.64 1.31
CA SER A 206 40.99 -22.12 1.53
C SER A 206 41.87 -21.01 2.10
N ALA A 207 42.51 -21.36 3.22
CA ALA A 207 43.76 -20.82 3.78
C ALA A 207 43.70 -19.50 4.57
N THR A 208 43.65 -19.68 5.90
CA THR A 208 44.28 -18.79 6.89
C THR A 208 45.81 -18.86 6.76
N PRO A 209 46.53 -17.73 6.83
CA PRO A 209 47.81 -17.68 7.53
C PRO A 209 47.74 -16.59 8.61
N ALA A 210 47.84 -16.98 9.88
CA ALA A 210 49.09 -17.07 10.63
C ALA A 210 49.43 -15.74 11.34
N ALA A 211 49.39 -15.81 12.67
CA ALA A 211 49.72 -14.75 13.59
C ALA A 211 51.17 -14.27 13.42
N THR A 212 51.42 -12.98 13.63
CA THR A 212 52.76 -12.48 14.00
C THR A 212 52.62 -11.37 15.03
N THR A 213 52.93 -11.76 16.26
CA THR A 213 53.27 -10.94 17.41
C THR A 213 54.46 -10.03 17.09
N ARG A 214 54.39 -8.72 17.34
CA ARG A 214 55.57 -7.96 17.78
C ARG A 214 55.22 -6.71 18.59
N ARG A 215 55.81 -6.68 19.77
CA ARG A 215 55.95 -5.57 20.73
C ARG A 215 56.45 -4.27 20.08
N ARG A 216 55.86 -3.14 20.46
CA ARG A 216 56.47 -2.12 21.34
C ARG A 216 55.39 -1.15 21.82
#